data_AF-A0A2V6FAH4-F1
#
_entry.id   AF-A0A2V6FAH4-F1
#
_cell.length_a   1.000
_cell.length_b   1.000
_cell.length_c   1.000
_cell.angle_alpha   90.00
_cell.angle_beta   90.00
_cell.angle_gamma   90.00
#
_symmetry.space_group_name_H-M   'P 1'
#
loop_
_entity.id
_entity.type
_entity.pdbx_description
1 polymer ?
#
loop_
_entity_poly.entity_id
_entity_poly.type
_entity_poly.pdbx_seq_one_letter_code
_entity_poly.pdbx_strand_id
1 'polypeptide(L)'
;MKPLLDVSEYVDYMVMWMFGGAEDEYRCVGPNVAGSGFKFYLNDADGWFCGPYYCAAGDRTARGAPGRLGGDGPGSLFSMLFKEGHPDYRALLADRIYKALFNNGALMPQQNAARLANRCNEIQRAFIAESARWNYLTPAEWAGRRDDALTHWLPGRTAAALAGYRNAGFYPTLDAPVLNPQGGAVPSGFQPGFATPARGTIYFTLDGSDPRLPGGALSRTAQAFSGAGLTALPVLSQNTLLKSRVKDGSEWSALNEAFFQVGPAPVEPGEVAVSELNYDPARTGAEFVELANLSSRAINLRDARFSDGISYSFPDNRDTLLAPGQRLVLVKDLFRFQQRYGIDVPVAGIYSGSLDKSGERITLATRSGDTLSGFSYGTSQPWPTNDKSRTCTLVLSHPELGLDNPAAWRASADANGSPGGSDSTSFTGVASADLDADGLPALLEYALGTSDTDPSSGPGAVTANLDALGNFTITFPRNLRADDVTLVAETSGDLLMWSPARLFVRENSGAGIARETWGVQAVGEPAVFLRLRVVRP
;
A
#
# COMPACT_ATOMS: atom_id res chain seq x y z
N MET A 1 -13.74 -16.63 4.12
CA MET A 1 -14.31 -15.48 4.88
C MET A 1 -14.11 -14.14 4.19
N LYS A 2 -12.95 -13.83 3.61
CA LYS A 2 -12.68 -12.56 2.92
C LYS A 2 -13.80 -11.97 2.04
N PRO A 3 -14.52 -12.74 1.19
CA PRO A 3 -15.62 -12.15 0.40
C PRO A 3 -16.83 -11.72 1.24
N LEU A 4 -16.95 -12.23 2.48
CA LEU A 4 -18.05 -12.02 3.42
C LEU A 4 -17.68 -11.15 4.63
N LEU A 5 -16.41 -11.02 5.00
CA LEU A 5 -15.98 -10.25 6.17
C LEU A 5 -14.63 -9.60 5.90
N ASP A 6 -14.54 -8.30 6.16
CA ASP A 6 -13.26 -7.61 6.31
C ASP A 6 -12.70 -7.93 7.68
N VAL A 7 -11.87 -8.97 7.75
CA VAL A 7 -11.35 -9.51 9.02
C VAL A 7 -10.49 -8.49 9.75
N SER A 8 -9.72 -7.66 9.02
CA SER A 8 -8.84 -6.66 9.62
C SER A 8 -9.65 -5.53 10.23
N GLU A 9 -10.63 -4.99 9.51
CA GLU A 9 -11.53 -3.95 10.02
C GLU A 9 -12.34 -4.47 11.21
N TYR A 10 -12.83 -5.71 11.12
CA TYR A 10 -13.57 -6.32 12.20
C TYR A 10 -12.71 -6.51 13.47
N VAL A 11 -11.44 -6.91 13.34
CA VAL A 11 -10.51 -6.97 14.48
C VAL A 11 -10.30 -5.59 15.08
N ASP A 12 -10.13 -4.54 14.26
CA ASP A 12 -9.99 -3.17 14.77
C ASP A 12 -11.23 -2.69 15.52
N TYR A 13 -12.40 -2.92 14.94
CA TYR A 13 -13.69 -2.66 15.58
C TYR A 13 -13.76 -3.35 16.93
N MET A 14 -13.42 -4.64 17.00
CA MET A 14 -13.46 -5.42 18.23
C MET A 14 -12.47 -4.90 19.28
N VAL A 15 -11.25 -4.53 18.88
CA VAL A 15 -10.26 -3.92 19.79
C VAL A 15 -10.77 -2.58 20.35
N MET A 16 -11.39 -1.74 19.52
CA MET A 16 -11.95 -0.46 19.94
C MET A 16 -13.20 -0.62 20.81
N TRP A 17 -14.08 -1.56 20.48
CA TRP A 17 -15.31 -1.88 21.21
C TRP A 17 -14.98 -2.39 22.61
N MET A 18 -14.09 -3.39 22.72
CA MET A 18 -13.60 -3.90 24.02
C MET A 18 -12.77 -2.85 24.78
N PHE A 19 -11.98 -2.03 24.09
CA PHE A 19 -11.26 -0.94 24.76
C PHE A 19 -12.21 0.08 25.40
N GLY A 20 -13.38 0.36 24.84
CA GLY A 20 -14.33 1.30 25.46
C GLY A 20 -15.14 0.73 26.62
N GLY A 21 -15.29 -0.59 26.70
CA GLY A 21 -16.42 -1.15 27.47
C GLY A 21 -17.76 -0.73 26.84
N ALA A 22 -17.79 -0.61 25.50
CA ALA A 22 -18.91 -0.08 24.75
C ALA A 22 -20.18 -0.92 24.93
N GLU A 23 -21.32 -0.30 24.70
CA GLU A 23 -22.61 -0.99 24.74
C GLU A 23 -22.71 -2.03 23.61
N ASP A 24 -23.64 -2.99 23.71
CA ASP A 24 -23.88 -4.00 22.65
C ASP A 24 -24.65 -3.39 21.46
N GLU A 25 -24.22 -2.19 21.05
CA GLU A 25 -24.83 -1.39 20.01
C GLU A 25 -23.82 -1.17 18.88
N TYR A 26 -24.18 -1.73 17.73
CA TYR A 26 -23.33 -1.69 16.55
C TYR A 26 -24.17 -1.64 15.29
N ARG A 27 -23.50 -1.28 14.20
CA ARG A 27 -24.04 -1.41 12.85
C ARG A 27 -23.11 -2.30 12.05
N CYS A 28 -23.72 -3.14 11.23
CA CYS A 28 -23.00 -3.95 10.26
C CYS A 28 -23.42 -3.48 8.87
N VAL A 29 -22.44 -3.18 8.03
CA VAL A 29 -22.67 -2.76 6.64
C VAL A 29 -21.87 -3.67 5.73
N GLY A 30 -22.50 -4.18 4.69
CA GLY A 30 -21.84 -5.06 3.72
C GLY A 30 -22.25 -4.73 2.30
N PRO A 31 -21.47 -5.17 1.32
CA PRO A 31 -21.82 -4.99 -0.08
C PRO A 31 -23.00 -5.89 -0.44
N ASN A 32 -23.88 -5.43 -1.34
CA ASN A 32 -24.97 -6.24 -1.87
C ASN A 32 -24.48 -7.42 -2.73
N VAL A 33 -23.20 -7.41 -3.13
CA VAL A 33 -22.50 -8.49 -3.84
C VAL A 33 -21.20 -8.76 -3.10
N ALA A 34 -20.90 -10.04 -2.84
CA ALA A 34 -19.69 -10.44 -2.14
C ALA A 34 -18.42 -9.89 -2.83
N GLY A 35 -17.46 -9.40 -2.05
CA GLY A 35 -16.21 -8.84 -2.62
C GLY A 35 -15.44 -7.95 -1.66
N SER A 36 -16.13 -7.07 -0.92
CA SER A 36 -15.49 -6.21 0.09
C SER A 36 -15.70 -6.67 1.54
N GLY A 37 -16.49 -7.71 1.76
CA GLY A 37 -16.88 -8.18 3.10
C GLY A 37 -17.76 -7.20 3.89
N PHE A 38 -18.43 -7.74 4.92
CA PHE A 38 -19.10 -6.92 5.94
C PHE A 38 -18.09 -6.21 6.83
N LYS A 39 -18.47 -5.02 7.32
CA LYS A 39 -17.72 -4.15 8.22
C LYS A 39 -18.57 -3.76 9.42
N PHE A 40 -17.93 -3.43 10.53
CA PHE A 40 -18.57 -3.22 11.81
C PHE A 40 -18.25 -1.84 12.39
N TYR A 41 -19.31 -1.12 12.74
CA TYR A 41 -19.21 0.23 13.26
C TYR A 41 -19.78 0.30 14.66
N LEU A 42 -19.09 1.02 15.54
CA LEU A 42 -19.69 1.46 16.80
C LEU A 42 -20.91 2.31 16.48
N ASN A 43 -22.00 2.04 17.19
CA ASN A 43 -23.21 2.83 17.13
C ASN A 43 -23.60 3.17 18.55
N ASP A 44 -24.07 4.40 18.76
CA ASP A 44 -24.55 4.87 20.06
C ASP A 44 -23.52 4.59 21.19
N ALA A 45 -22.29 5.04 20.94
CA ALA A 45 -21.15 4.79 21.82
C ALA A 45 -21.08 5.78 23.00
N ASP A 46 -22.21 6.29 23.48
CA ASP A 46 -22.27 7.21 24.62
C ASP A 46 -21.85 6.53 25.94
N GLY A 47 -21.92 5.20 26.01
CA GLY A 47 -21.37 4.36 27.09
C GLY A 47 -19.85 4.10 27.04
N TRP A 48 -19.09 4.64 26.08
CA TRP A 48 -17.65 4.31 25.87
C TRP A 48 -16.70 4.79 27.00
N PHE A 49 -17.17 5.65 27.91
CA PHE A 49 -16.48 5.99 29.16
C PHE A 49 -17.05 5.23 30.35
N CYS A 50 -17.42 3.96 30.18
CA CYS A 50 -17.91 3.11 31.27
C CYS A 50 -16.85 3.03 32.38
N GLY A 51 -17.09 3.82 33.42
CA GLY A 51 -16.40 3.81 34.71
C GLY A 51 -17.44 3.66 35.83
N PRO A 52 -17.04 3.74 37.11
CA PRO A 52 -17.90 3.47 38.26
C PRO A 52 -19.18 4.32 38.34
N TYR A 53 -19.28 5.41 37.55
CA TYR A 53 -20.43 6.31 37.53
C TYR A 53 -21.53 6.00 36.51
N TYR A 54 -21.23 5.26 35.42
CA TYR A 54 -22.19 5.07 34.30
C TYR A 54 -22.69 3.63 34.12
N CYS A 55 -21.91 2.63 34.52
CA CYS A 55 -22.27 1.23 34.28
C CYS A 55 -22.67 0.51 35.58
N ALA A 56 -23.87 0.80 36.08
CA ALA A 56 -24.54 -0.04 37.08
C ALA A 56 -24.86 -1.46 36.55
N ALA A 57 -24.73 -1.69 35.24
CA ALA A 57 -25.05 -2.95 34.55
C ALA A 57 -23.82 -3.82 34.17
N GLY A 58 -22.59 -3.44 34.53
CA GLY A 58 -21.36 -4.20 34.24
C GLY A 58 -20.75 -3.98 32.85
N ASP A 59 -19.50 -4.45 32.65
CA ASP A 59 -18.77 -4.40 31.37
C ASP A 59 -19.30 -5.47 30.40
N ARG A 60 -20.10 -5.06 29.42
CA ARG A 60 -20.71 -5.94 28.41
C ARG A 60 -19.73 -6.44 27.36
N THR A 61 -18.51 -5.91 27.36
CA THR A 61 -17.44 -6.31 26.44
C THR A 61 -16.45 -7.27 27.07
N ALA A 62 -16.56 -7.52 28.38
CA ALA A 62 -15.70 -8.45 29.09
C ALA A 62 -15.87 -9.87 28.53
N ARG A 63 -14.77 -10.47 28.08
CA ARG A 63 -14.76 -11.84 27.56
C ARG A 63 -13.94 -12.74 28.47
N GLY A 64 -14.49 -13.92 28.73
CA GLY A 64 -13.76 -15.03 29.35
C GLY A 64 -12.86 -15.73 28.33
N ALA A 65 -12.75 -17.05 28.44
CA ALA A 65 -11.97 -17.86 27.50
C ALA A 65 -12.56 -17.86 26.07
N PRO A 66 -11.76 -18.11 25.02
CA PRO A 66 -12.23 -18.11 23.64
C PRO A 66 -13.33 -19.15 23.35
N GLY A 67 -14.32 -18.75 22.55
CA GLY A 67 -15.55 -19.50 22.25
C GLY A 67 -16.81 -18.64 22.22
N ARG A 68 -17.92 -19.27 21.81
CA ARG A 68 -19.26 -18.65 21.78
C ARG A 68 -19.95 -18.79 23.13
N LEU A 69 -20.41 -17.67 23.68
CA LEU A 69 -21.30 -17.57 24.82
C LEU A 69 -22.64 -16.96 24.39
N GLY A 70 -23.70 -17.16 25.18
CA GLY A 70 -25.00 -16.52 24.93
C GLY A 70 -24.91 -15.01 25.16
N GLY A 71 -25.45 -14.20 24.24
CA GLY A 71 -25.43 -12.73 24.37
C GLY A 71 -24.13 -12.05 23.92
N ASP A 72 -23.20 -12.78 23.31
CA ASP A 72 -21.88 -12.27 22.89
C ASP A 72 -21.90 -11.23 21.75
N GLY A 73 -23.07 -10.89 21.20
CA GLY A 73 -23.23 -9.94 20.11
C GLY A 73 -22.20 -10.15 18.97
N PRO A 74 -21.51 -9.08 18.54
CA PRO A 74 -20.47 -9.18 17.52
C PRO A 74 -19.28 -9.99 18.05
N GLY A 75 -19.01 -10.00 19.35
CA GLY A 75 -17.91 -10.74 19.96
C GLY A 75 -17.94 -12.26 19.76
N SER A 76 -19.10 -12.87 19.46
CA SER A 76 -19.18 -14.33 19.24
C SER A 76 -18.30 -14.75 18.07
N LEU A 77 -18.36 -14.03 16.96
CA LEU A 77 -17.59 -14.37 15.75
C LEU A 77 -16.09 -14.21 16.01
N PHE A 78 -15.67 -13.08 16.59
CA PHE A 78 -14.30 -12.78 16.98
C PHE A 78 -13.66 -13.90 17.82
N SER A 79 -14.41 -14.37 18.82
CA SER A 79 -13.95 -15.39 19.76
C SER A 79 -13.90 -16.79 19.12
N MET A 80 -14.84 -17.08 18.20
CA MET A 80 -14.85 -18.32 17.42
C MET A 80 -13.68 -18.38 16.43
N LEU A 81 -13.39 -17.28 15.71
CA LEU A 81 -12.23 -17.17 14.82
C LEU A 81 -10.91 -17.41 15.56
N PHE A 82 -10.82 -16.90 16.80
CA PHE A 82 -9.66 -17.15 17.63
C PHE A 82 -9.54 -18.62 18.04
N LYS A 83 -10.67 -19.23 18.40
CA LYS A 83 -10.76 -20.63 18.86
C LYS A 83 -10.43 -21.64 17.75
N GLU A 84 -10.70 -21.32 16.48
CA GLU A 84 -10.27 -22.13 15.33
C GLU A 84 -8.75 -22.36 15.29
N GLY A 85 -7.98 -21.46 15.90
CA GLY A 85 -6.54 -21.64 16.04
C GLY A 85 -5.73 -21.34 14.78
N HIS A 86 -6.31 -20.65 13.79
CA HIS A 86 -5.59 -20.27 12.58
C HIS A 86 -4.41 -19.33 12.93
N PRO A 87 -3.16 -19.68 12.57
CA PRO A 87 -1.98 -18.96 13.03
C PRO A 87 -1.95 -17.50 12.56
N ASP A 88 -2.47 -17.21 11.36
CA ASP A 88 -2.47 -15.84 10.82
C ASP A 88 -3.56 -14.95 11.41
N TYR A 89 -4.70 -15.50 11.84
CA TYR A 89 -5.71 -14.71 12.54
C TYR A 89 -5.20 -14.30 13.94
N ARG A 90 -4.54 -15.23 14.64
CA ARG A 90 -3.93 -14.95 15.94
C ARG A 90 -2.81 -13.92 15.84
N ALA A 91 -1.95 -14.04 14.82
CA ALA A 91 -0.91 -13.05 14.55
C ALA A 91 -1.53 -11.68 14.23
N LEU A 92 -2.50 -11.61 13.31
CA LEU A 92 -3.22 -10.37 13.00
C LEU A 92 -3.79 -9.73 14.26
N LEU A 93 -4.51 -10.49 15.10
CA LEU A 93 -5.08 -9.97 16.33
C LEU A 93 -4.02 -9.40 17.28
N ALA A 94 -2.94 -10.14 17.52
CA ALA A 94 -1.83 -9.68 18.34
C ALA A 94 -1.22 -8.39 17.77
N ASP A 95 -1.01 -8.31 16.46
CA ASP A 95 -0.45 -7.15 15.78
C ASP A 95 -1.36 -5.92 15.88
N ARG A 96 -2.68 -6.09 15.70
CA ARG A 96 -3.65 -4.98 15.83
C ARG A 96 -3.74 -4.48 17.26
N ILE A 97 -3.73 -5.37 18.26
CA ILE A 97 -3.68 -4.99 19.68
C ILE A 97 -2.38 -4.24 19.98
N TYR A 98 -1.23 -4.76 19.52
CA TYR A 98 0.06 -4.11 19.77
C TYR A 98 0.14 -2.72 19.13
N LYS A 99 -0.27 -2.62 17.86
CA LYS A 99 -0.35 -1.36 17.13
C LYS A 99 -1.24 -0.32 17.81
N ALA A 100 -2.31 -0.76 18.48
CA ALA A 100 -3.22 0.14 19.16
C ALA A 100 -2.73 0.57 20.56
N LEU A 101 -2.12 -0.34 21.32
CA LEU A 101 -1.87 -0.16 22.76
C LEU A 101 -0.41 0.07 23.18
N PHE A 102 0.54 0.09 22.23
CA PHE A 102 1.95 0.24 22.55
C PHE A 102 2.58 1.38 21.75
N ASN A 103 3.77 1.81 22.18
CA ASN A 103 4.54 2.86 21.52
C ASN A 103 3.71 4.15 21.35
N ASN A 104 3.48 4.57 20.11
CA ASN A 104 2.64 5.72 19.75
C ASN A 104 1.24 5.29 19.27
N GLY A 105 0.77 4.13 19.71
CA GLY A 105 -0.48 3.52 19.28
C GLY A 105 -1.70 4.39 19.59
N ALA A 106 -2.72 4.28 18.73
CA ALA A 106 -3.88 5.17 18.79
C ALA A 106 -4.57 5.15 20.16
N LEU A 107 -4.61 4.01 20.85
CA LEU A 107 -5.29 3.85 22.14
C LEU A 107 -4.37 4.04 23.35
N MET A 108 -3.19 4.64 23.15
CA MET A 108 -2.32 5.07 24.26
C MET A 108 -2.97 6.22 25.06
N PRO A 109 -2.70 6.33 26.39
CA PRO A 109 -3.34 7.33 27.23
C PRO A 109 -3.17 8.77 26.73
N GLN A 110 -1.96 9.13 26.30
CA GLN A 110 -1.63 10.45 25.78
C GLN A 110 -2.39 10.76 24.49
N GLN A 111 -2.53 9.77 23.60
CA GLN A 111 -3.24 9.91 22.33
C GLN A 111 -4.75 10.11 22.54
N ASN A 112 -5.34 9.32 23.44
CA ASN A 112 -6.75 9.49 23.82
C ASN A 112 -6.99 10.83 24.53
N ALA A 113 -6.11 11.24 25.45
CA ALA A 113 -6.22 12.50 26.17
C ALA A 113 -6.16 13.70 25.20
N ALA A 114 -5.23 13.68 24.25
CA ALA A 114 -5.14 14.72 23.21
C ALA A 114 -6.41 14.78 22.35
N ARG A 115 -6.96 13.63 21.92
CA ARG A 115 -8.21 13.60 21.14
C ARG A 115 -9.41 14.13 21.92
N LEU A 116 -9.56 13.75 23.19
CA LEU A 116 -10.64 14.23 24.06
C LEU A 116 -10.51 15.73 24.30
N ALA A 117 -9.31 16.21 24.64
CA ALA A 117 -9.06 17.63 24.85
C ALA A 117 -9.38 18.46 23.61
N ASN A 118 -8.93 18.02 22.42
CA ASN A 118 -9.24 18.69 21.15
C ASN A 118 -10.75 18.77 20.90
N ARG A 119 -11.47 17.66 21.07
CA ARG A 119 -12.93 17.66 20.85
C ARG A 119 -13.66 18.54 21.86
N CYS A 120 -13.26 18.51 23.13
CA CYS A 120 -13.81 19.40 24.16
C CYS A 120 -13.58 20.86 23.82
N ASN A 121 -12.39 21.24 23.35
CA ASN A 121 -12.08 22.62 22.97
C ASN A 121 -12.96 23.08 21.79
N GLU A 122 -13.18 22.23 20.80
CA GLU A 122 -14.04 22.54 19.64
C GLU A 122 -15.49 22.83 20.05
N ILE A 123 -16.06 22.02 20.95
CA ILE A 123 -17.48 22.12 21.33
C ILE A 123 -17.74 23.07 22.50
N GLN A 124 -16.71 23.49 23.24
CA GLN A 124 -16.85 24.23 24.49
C GLN A 124 -17.76 25.45 24.36
N ARG A 125 -17.59 26.24 23.29
CA ARG A 125 -18.42 27.44 23.06
C ARG A 125 -19.89 27.07 22.80
N ALA A 126 -20.14 26.05 22.00
CA ALA A 126 -21.50 25.58 21.72
C ALA A 126 -22.17 25.04 23.00
N PHE A 127 -21.41 24.33 23.84
CA PHE A 127 -21.92 23.81 25.11
C PHE A 127 -22.36 24.93 26.08
N ILE A 128 -21.64 26.05 26.16
CA ILE A 128 -22.05 27.20 26.98
C ILE A 128 -23.40 27.75 26.53
N ALA A 129 -23.64 27.83 25.21
CA ALA A 129 -24.92 28.28 24.68
C ALA A 129 -26.06 27.29 24.97
N GLU A 130 -25.83 25.99 24.76
CA GLU A 130 -26.84 24.94 25.00
C GLU A 130 -27.17 24.78 26.50
N SER A 131 -26.17 24.86 27.38
CA SER A 131 -26.39 24.82 28.84
C SER A 131 -27.27 25.97 29.32
N ALA A 132 -27.06 27.18 28.82
CA ALA A 132 -27.93 28.33 29.12
C ALA A 132 -29.35 28.15 28.58
N ARG A 133 -29.51 27.48 27.42
CA ARG A 133 -30.82 27.24 26.79
C ARG A 133 -31.67 26.21 27.55
N TRP A 134 -31.08 25.09 27.94
CA TRP A 134 -31.82 23.97 28.53
C TRP A 134 -31.83 23.94 30.06
N ASN A 135 -30.87 24.60 30.70
CA ASN A 135 -30.72 24.62 32.16
C ASN A 135 -30.64 23.21 32.80
N TYR A 136 -30.09 22.23 32.07
CA TYR A 136 -29.98 20.82 32.50
C TYR A 136 -28.58 20.44 33.03
N LEU A 137 -27.52 21.03 32.49
CA LEU A 137 -26.12 20.82 32.92
C LEU A 137 -25.39 22.17 32.89
N THR A 138 -24.56 22.42 33.89
CA THR A 138 -23.72 23.63 33.95
C THR A 138 -22.39 23.44 33.21
N PRO A 139 -21.77 24.53 32.71
CA PRO A 139 -20.41 24.47 32.16
C PRO A 139 -19.37 23.88 33.12
N ALA A 140 -19.53 24.09 34.44
CA ALA A 140 -18.65 23.55 35.46
C ALA A 140 -18.78 22.03 35.60
N GLU A 141 -20.02 21.50 35.59
CA GLU A 141 -20.25 20.05 35.65
C GLU A 141 -19.69 19.34 34.40
N TRP A 142 -19.89 19.91 33.22
CA TRP A 142 -19.32 19.35 31.98
C TRP A 142 -17.79 19.35 31.99
N ALA A 143 -17.17 20.45 32.43
CA ALA A 143 -15.72 20.52 32.61
C ALA A 143 -15.22 19.47 33.62
N GLY A 144 -15.93 19.28 34.73
CA GLY A 144 -15.63 18.24 35.71
C GLY A 144 -15.66 16.82 35.13
N ARG A 145 -16.63 16.51 34.24
CA ARG A 145 -16.68 15.21 33.54
C ARG A 145 -15.51 15.00 32.59
N ARG A 146 -15.14 16.04 31.82
CA ARG A 146 -13.94 16.02 30.97
C ARG A 146 -12.69 15.74 31.82
N ASP A 147 -12.54 16.48 32.93
CA ASP A 147 -11.35 16.40 33.76
C ASP A 147 -11.23 15.04 34.46
N ASP A 148 -12.34 14.45 34.90
CA ASP A 148 -12.38 13.09 35.44
C ASP A 148 -11.93 12.03 34.41
N ALA A 149 -12.41 12.12 33.17
CA ALA A 149 -11.99 11.22 32.09
C ALA A 149 -10.48 11.34 31.80
N LEU A 150 -9.95 12.56 31.80
CA LEU A 150 -8.52 12.84 31.55
C LEU A 150 -7.62 12.39 32.71
N THR A 151 -8.08 12.52 33.96
CA THR A 151 -7.24 12.35 35.15
C THR A 151 -7.39 10.97 35.80
N HIS A 152 -8.54 10.31 35.68
CA HIS A 152 -8.81 9.04 36.34
C HIS A 152 -9.02 7.87 35.36
N TRP A 153 -9.81 8.04 34.30
CA TRP A 153 -10.16 6.91 33.43
C TRP A 153 -9.10 6.60 32.37
N LEU A 154 -8.72 7.58 31.57
CA LEU A 154 -7.78 7.39 30.45
C LEU A 154 -6.37 6.91 30.85
N PRO A 155 -5.76 7.37 31.97
CA PRO A 155 -4.42 6.96 32.33
C PRO A 155 -4.25 5.44 32.56
N GLY A 156 -5.27 4.78 33.11
CA GLY A 156 -5.23 3.34 33.42
C GLY A 156 -5.79 2.43 32.33
N ARG A 157 -6.53 2.97 31.36
CA ARG A 157 -7.37 2.15 30.47
C ARG A 157 -6.57 1.21 29.55
N THR A 158 -5.46 1.67 28.99
CA THR A 158 -4.61 0.86 28.10
C THR A 158 -4.05 -0.37 28.80
N ALA A 159 -3.57 -0.21 30.05
CA ALA A 159 -3.06 -1.32 30.84
C ALA A 159 -4.18 -2.30 31.22
N ALA A 160 -5.36 -1.79 31.61
CA ALA A 160 -6.52 -2.63 31.93
C ALA A 160 -6.99 -3.46 30.72
N ALA A 161 -7.06 -2.85 29.53
CA ALA A 161 -7.46 -3.53 28.30
C ALA A 161 -6.46 -4.64 27.91
N LEU A 162 -5.15 -4.34 27.97
CA LEU A 162 -4.11 -5.34 27.70
C LEU A 162 -4.17 -6.52 28.67
N ALA A 163 -4.39 -6.25 29.97
CA ALA A 163 -4.57 -7.30 30.97
C ALA A 163 -5.81 -8.17 30.65
N GLY A 164 -6.91 -7.55 30.24
CA GLY A 164 -8.11 -8.26 29.77
C GLY A 164 -7.81 -9.18 28.58
N TYR A 165 -7.11 -8.69 27.56
CA TYR A 165 -6.73 -9.49 26.39
C TYR A 165 -5.83 -10.68 26.76
N ARG A 166 -4.87 -10.51 27.67
CA ARG A 166 -4.01 -11.60 28.15
C ARG A 166 -4.80 -12.63 28.97
N ASN A 167 -5.65 -12.17 29.88
CA ASN A 167 -6.48 -13.06 30.71
C ASN A 167 -7.45 -13.90 29.85
N ALA A 168 -7.98 -13.33 28.77
CA ALA A 168 -8.82 -14.03 27.80
C ALA A 168 -8.02 -14.87 26.78
N GLY A 169 -6.69 -14.77 26.76
CA GLY A 169 -5.82 -15.47 25.82
C GLY A 169 -5.77 -14.87 24.41
N PHE A 170 -6.36 -13.69 24.18
CA PHE A 170 -6.38 -13.01 22.86
C PHE A 170 -5.07 -12.34 22.48
N TYR A 171 -4.16 -12.13 23.44
CA TYR A 171 -2.83 -11.59 23.22
C TYR A 171 -1.76 -12.56 23.72
N PRO A 172 -0.67 -12.82 22.97
CA PRO A 172 0.34 -13.79 23.34
C PRO A 172 1.02 -13.43 24.67
N THR A 173 1.48 -14.46 25.38
CA THR A 173 2.29 -14.25 26.60
C THR A 173 3.72 -13.86 26.26
N LEU A 174 4.16 -14.17 25.05
CA LEU A 174 5.44 -13.73 24.52
C LEU A 174 5.37 -12.24 24.11
N ASP A 175 6.17 -11.41 24.76
CA ASP A 175 6.24 -9.98 24.49
C ASP A 175 6.88 -9.68 23.11
N ALA A 176 6.43 -8.58 22.49
CA ALA A 176 7.07 -8.05 21.29
C ALA A 176 8.47 -7.49 21.63
N PRO A 177 9.42 -7.47 20.66
CA PRO A 177 10.73 -6.87 20.89
C PRO A 177 10.60 -5.40 21.28
N VAL A 178 11.37 -4.94 22.27
CA VAL A 178 11.43 -3.52 22.65
C VAL A 178 12.68 -2.91 22.02
N LEU A 179 12.50 -1.92 21.15
CA LEU A 179 13.60 -1.20 20.49
C LEU A 179 14.07 -0.01 21.34
N ASN A 180 15.36 0.30 21.22
CA ASN A 180 15.96 1.48 21.81
C ASN A 180 16.83 2.23 20.78
N PRO A 181 16.41 3.41 20.30
CA PRO A 181 15.09 4.02 20.47
C PRO A 181 14.03 3.31 19.62
N GLN A 182 12.75 3.56 19.91
CA GLN A 182 11.61 3.11 19.10
C GLN A 182 11.44 4.01 17.86
N GLY A 183 12.40 3.95 16.93
CA GLY A 183 12.42 4.77 15.71
C GLY A 183 12.73 6.25 15.98
N GLY A 184 12.40 7.09 14.99
CA GLY A 184 12.66 8.53 15.00
C GLY A 184 13.89 8.94 14.18
N ALA A 185 14.24 10.22 14.26
CA ALA A 185 15.41 10.77 13.58
C ALA A 185 16.70 10.35 14.27
N VAL A 186 17.65 9.81 13.51
CA VAL A 186 18.94 9.33 13.99
C VAL A 186 20.08 9.73 13.04
N PRO A 187 21.32 9.89 13.52
CA PRO A 187 22.45 10.21 12.64
C PRO A 187 22.79 9.02 11.73
N SER A 188 23.44 9.31 10.60
CA SER A 188 24.01 8.24 9.75
C SER A 188 25.07 7.46 10.52
N GLY A 189 25.04 6.13 10.39
CA GLY A 189 25.85 5.20 11.18
C GLY A 189 25.23 4.77 12.51
N PHE A 190 23.99 5.20 12.81
CA PHE A 190 23.30 4.82 14.04
C PHE A 190 23.00 3.33 14.11
N GLN A 191 23.27 2.69 15.25
CA GLN A 191 22.96 1.28 15.47
C GLN A 191 21.77 1.15 16.44
N PRO A 192 20.60 0.65 16.00
CA PRO A 192 19.50 0.39 16.92
C PRO A 192 19.85 -0.73 17.90
N GLY A 193 19.23 -0.70 19.08
CA GLY A 193 19.34 -1.76 20.07
C GLY A 193 17.99 -2.42 20.34
N PHE A 194 18.02 -3.67 20.78
CA PHE A 194 16.88 -4.34 21.39
C PHE A 194 17.13 -4.54 22.88
N ALA A 195 16.08 -4.41 23.69
CA ALA A 195 16.10 -5.00 25.02
C ALA A 195 16.15 -6.53 24.91
N THR A 196 16.88 -7.18 25.81
CA THR A 196 16.92 -8.64 25.88
C THR A 196 15.51 -9.17 26.17
N PRO A 197 14.96 -10.05 25.31
CA PRO A 197 13.66 -10.64 25.57
C PRO A 197 13.75 -11.62 26.74
N ALA A 198 12.65 -11.79 27.48
CA ALA A 198 12.61 -12.74 28.61
C ALA A 198 12.83 -14.19 28.16
N ARG A 199 12.38 -14.54 26.95
CA ARG A 199 12.58 -15.83 26.30
C ARG A 199 12.52 -15.69 24.78
N GLY A 200 12.97 -16.70 24.05
CA GLY A 200 12.95 -16.74 22.59
C GLY A 200 14.06 -15.92 21.91
N THR A 201 13.99 -15.84 20.59
CA THR A 201 14.94 -15.13 19.72
C THR A 201 14.24 -14.00 18.98
N ILE A 202 14.88 -12.83 18.88
CA ILE A 202 14.36 -11.72 18.07
C ILE A 202 14.70 -11.99 16.61
N TYR A 203 13.72 -11.88 15.73
CA TYR A 203 13.89 -11.85 14.29
C TYR A 203 13.48 -10.50 13.76
N PHE A 204 14.28 -9.91 12.87
CA PHE A 204 14.03 -8.59 12.32
C PHE A 204 14.34 -8.51 10.82
N THR A 205 13.78 -7.51 10.18
CA THR A 205 14.00 -7.13 8.77
C THR A 205 14.21 -5.61 8.72
N LEU A 206 14.87 -5.13 7.67
CA LEU A 206 15.17 -3.70 7.46
C LEU A 206 14.53 -3.14 6.18
N ASP A 207 13.97 -4.03 5.37
CA ASP A 207 13.29 -3.74 4.11
C ASP A 207 11.77 -3.55 4.28
N GLY A 208 11.28 -3.47 5.53
CA GLY A 208 9.86 -3.37 5.84
C GLY A 208 9.02 -4.64 5.60
N SER A 209 9.63 -5.77 5.25
CA SER A 209 8.94 -7.07 5.19
C SER A 209 8.68 -7.63 6.59
N ASP A 210 7.65 -8.46 6.80
CA ASP A 210 7.45 -9.11 8.11
C ASP A 210 8.44 -10.27 8.29
N PRO A 211 9.15 -10.40 9.43
CA PRO A 211 9.97 -11.58 9.72
C PRO A 211 9.22 -12.92 9.69
N ARG A 212 7.89 -12.89 9.84
CA ARG A 212 6.99 -14.04 9.83
C ARG A 212 6.17 -14.08 8.53
N LEU A 213 6.26 -15.17 7.78
CA LEU A 213 5.42 -15.45 6.61
C LEU A 213 4.01 -15.93 7.04
N PRO A 214 3.00 -15.85 6.14
CA PRO A 214 1.72 -16.54 6.33
C PRO A 214 1.93 -18.01 6.73
N GLY A 215 1.13 -18.50 7.66
CA GLY A 215 1.29 -19.83 8.27
C GLY A 215 2.35 -19.92 9.37
N GLY A 216 3.20 -18.90 9.56
CA GLY A 216 4.16 -18.81 10.68
C GLY A 216 5.58 -19.25 10.38
N ALA A 217 5.91 -19.54 9.11
CA ALA A 217 7.28 -19.79 8.68
C ALA A 217 8.16 -18.53 8.80
N LEU A 218 9.47 -18.72 8.90
CA LEU A 218 10.43 -17.63 8.95
C LEU A 218 10.63 -17.05 7.53
N SER A 219 10.63 -15.73 7.39
CA SER A 219 10.97 -15.06 6.12
C SER A 219 12.46 -15.26 5.77
N ARG A 220 12.77 -15.36 4.47
CA ARG A 220 14.17 -15.43 3.99
C ARG A 220 14.94 -14.13 4.20
N THR A 221 14.24 -13.00 4.32
CA THR A 221 14.82 -11.68 4.60
C THR A 221 15.05 -11.44 6.10
N ALA A 222 14.51 -12.33 6.96
CA ALA A 222 14.62 -12.19 8.40
C ALA A 222 16.01 -12.54 8.91
N GLN A 223 16.55 -11.68 9.75
CA GLN A 223 17.82 -11.85 10.46
C GLN A 223 17.54 -12.13 11.94
N ALA A 224 18.33 -13.02 12.53
CA ALA A 224 18.21 -13.35 13.96
C ALA A 224 19.10 -12.43 14.80
N PHE A 225 18.56 -11.96 15.93
CA PHE A 225 19.28 -11.24 16.97
C PHE A 225 19.15 -12.01 18.29
N SER A 226 20.29 -12.42 18.85
CA SER A 226 20.38 -12.94 20.22
C SER A 226 21.66 -12.46 20.89
N GLY A 227 21.57 -11.92 22.11
CA GLY A 227 22.69 -11.38 22.88
C GLY A 227 23.80 -12.38 23.25
N ALA A 228 23.70 -13.64 22.82
CA ALA A 228 24.74 -14.66 22.94
C ALA A 228 25.22 -15.09 21.53
N GLY A 229 26.22 -14.38 20.98
CA GLY A 229 27.02 -14.87 19.85
C GLY A 229 26.43 -14.78 18.44
N LEU A 230 25.31 -14.06 18.22
CA LEU A 230 24.78 -13.75 16.87
C LEU A 230 24.99 -12.27 16.50
N THR A 231 24.84 -11.99 15.20
CA THR A 231 25.07 -10.71 14.52
C THR A 231 24.45 -9.53 15.27
N ALA A 232 25.24 -8.50 15.58
CA ALA A 232 24.72 -7.23 16.04
C ALA A 232 23.81 -6.61 14.97
N LEU A 233 22.85 -5.77 15.38
CA LEU A 233 22.06 -4.98 14.42
C LEU A 233 23.00 -4.18 13.51
N PRO A 234 22.77 -4.12 12.19
CA PRO A 234 23.62 -3.31 11.34
C PRO A 234 23.41 -1.81 11.62
N VAL A 235 24.44 -1.03 11.30
CA VAL A 235 24.33 0.43 11.33
C VAL A 235 23.40 0.92 10.22
N LEU A 236 22.63 1.97 10.52
CA LEU A 236 21.68 2.59 9.60
C LEU A 236 22.33 3.79 8.92
N SER A 237 22.39 3.77 7.59
CA SER A 237 22.92 4.85 6.76
C SER A 237 21.85 5.55 5.92
N GLN A 238 20.61 5.06 5.96
CA GLN A 238 19.47 5.55 5.20
C GLN A 238 18.16 5.30 5.97
N ASN A 239 17.09 5.97 5.55
CA ASN A 239 15.76 5.75 6.13
C ASN A 239 15.40 4.26 6.08
N THR A 240 14.99 3.71 7.22
CA THR A 240 14.81 2.27 7.38
C THR A 240 13.49 1.98 8.08
N LEU A 241 12.70 1.06 7.51
CA LEU A 241 11.52 0.51 8.17
C LEU A 241 11.88 -0.84 8.78
N LEU A 242 12.18 -0.83 10.07
CA LEU A 242 12.56 -2.01 10.81
C LEU A 242 11.29 -2.71 11.33
N LYS A 243 11.12 -3.98 10.99
CA LYS A 243 10.08 -4.84 11.55
C LYS A 243 10.70 -5.97 12.34
N SER A 244 10.13 -6.28 13.51
CA SER A 244 10.70 -7.29 14.40
C SER A 244 9.64 -8.05 15.20
N ARG A 245 9.95 -9.31 15.50
CA ARG A 245 9.15 -10.20 16.35
C ARG A 245 10.07 -11.04 17.23
N VAL A 246 9.57 -11.51 18.37
CA VAL A 246 10.20 -12.60 19.12
C VAL A 246 9.56 -13.91 18.68
N LYS A 247 10.38 -14.95 18.53
CA LYS A 247 9.93 -16.32 18.30
C LYS A 247 10.45 -17.23 19.41
N ASP A 248 9.58 -18.01 20.02
CA ASP A 248 9.92 -19.03 21.01
C ASP A 248 9.22 -20.35 20.66
N GLY A 249 10.00 -21.35 20.21
CA GLY A 249 9.45 -22.56 19.60
C GLY A 249 8.53 -22.24 18.41
N SER A 250 7.23 -22.53 18.56
CA SER A 250 6.19 -22.22 17.57
C SER A 250 5.42 -20.92 17.86
N GLU A 251 5.60 -20.30 19.04
CA GLU A 251 4.94 -19.06 19.42
C GLU A 251 5.66 -17.86 18.79
N TRP A 252 4.88 -16.93 18.27
CA TRP A 252 5.34 -15.64 17.78
C TRP A 252 4.70 -14.53 18.62
N SER A 253 5.47 -13.50 18.97
CA SER A 253 4.90 -12.28 19.53
C SER A 253 4.29 -11.37 18.46
N ALA A 254 3.61 -10.32 18.90
CA ALA A 254 3.12 -9.28 18.01
C ALA A 254 4.26 -8.57 17.26
N LEU A 255 3.93 -7.99 16.12
CA LEU A 255 4.84 -7.22 15.29
C LEU A 255 5.18 -5.89 15.96
N ASN A 256 6.47 -5.62 16.19
CA ASN A 256 6.96 -4.28 16.43
C ASN A 256 7.53 -3.67 15.13
N GLU A 257 7.07 -2.48 14.78
CA GLU A 257 7.51 -1.71 13.62
C GLU A 257 8.07 -0.36 14.09
N ALA A 258 9.23 0.03 13.54
CA ALA A 258 9.87 1.30 13.80
C ALA A 258 10.46 1.90 12.52
N PHE A 259 10.14 3.17 12.27
CA PHE A 259 10.75 3.96 11.22
C PHE A 259 11.93 4.75 11.77
N PHE A 260 13.11 4.53 11.21
CA PHE A 260 14.31 5.32 11.50
C PHE A 260 14.55 6.27 10.33
N GLN A 261 14.52 7.57 10.60
CA GLN A 261 14.87 8.58 9.61
C GLN A 261 16.36 8.90 9.74
N VAL A 262 17.11 8.69 8.65
CA VAL A 262 18.51 9.06 8.54
C VAL A 262 18.63 10.20 7.54
N GLY A 263 19.18 11.33 8.00
CA GLY A 263 19.29 12.54 7.18
C GLY A 263 18.10 13.49 7.30
N PRO A 264 18.15 14.62 6.58
CA PRO A 264 17.25 15.74 6.83
C PRO A 264 15.82 15.52 6.35
N ALA A 265 15.62 14.68 5.32
CA ALA A 265 14.32 14.53 4.66
C ALA A 265 13.73 13.11 4.81
N PRO A 266 12.43 13.00 5.15
CA PRO A 266 11.71 11.72 5.19
C PRO A 266 11.41 11.14 3.80
N VAL A 267 11.44 11.99 2.77
CA VAL A 267 11.28 11.66 1.34
C VAL A 267 11.99 12.74 0.52
N GLU A 268 12.70 12.34 -0.53
CA GLU A 268 13.42 13.21 -1.45
C GLU A 268 12.82 13.17 -2.87
N PRO A 269 13.09 14.18 -3.71
CA PRO A 269 12.60 14.19 -5.08
C PRO A 269 13.02 12.95 -5.88
N GLY A 270 12.06 12.35 -6.59
CA GLY A 270 12.26 11.14 -7.40
C GLY A 270 12.14 9.81 -6.65
N GLU A 271 12.07 9.81 -5.31
CA GLU A 271 11.95 8.56 -4.54
C GLU A 271 10.55 7.96 -4.55
N VAL A 272 9.53 8.80 -4.72
CA VAL A 272 8.13 8.40 -4.85
C VAL A 272 7.56 8.95 -6.12
N ALA A 273 6.83 8.14 -6.86
CA ALA A 273 6.14 8.57 -8.07
C ALA A 273 4.75 7.94 -8.14
N VAL A 274 3.89 8.55 -8.95
CA VAL A 274 2.69 7.87 -9.42
C VAL A 274 3.13 6.68 -10.26
N SER A 275 2.72 5.48 -9.88
CA SER A 275 3.09 4.23 -10.55
C SER A 275 1.96 3.66 -11.40
N GLU A 276 0.71 3.96 -11.04
CA GLU A 276 -0.46 3.56 -11.79
C GLU A 276 -1.58 4.59 -11.64
N LEU A 277 -2.24 4.93 -12.74
CA LEU A 277 -3.31 5.92 -12.80
C LEU A 277 -4.53 5.35 -13.53
N ASN A 278 -5.70 5.48 -12.92
CA ASN A 278 -6.96 5.16 -13.57
C ASN A 278 -7.82 6.42 -13.73
N TYR A 279 -7.68 7.10 -14.87
CA TYR A 279 -8.32 8.38 -15.17
C TYR A 279 -9.66 8.26 -15.90
N ASP A 280 -10.14 7.06 -16.25
CA ASP A 280 -11.44 6.87 -16.92
C ASP A 280 -12.39 5.92 -16.15
N PRO A 281 -12.91 6.36 -14.99
CA PRO A 281 -13.80 5.55 -14.16
C PRO A 281 -15.13 5.20 -14.83
N ALA A 282 -15.53 5.87 -15.91
CA ALA A 282 -16.77 5.51 -16.62
C ALA A 282 -16.64 4.16 -17.34
N ARG A 283 -15.41 3.80 -17.74
CA ARG A 283 -15.13 2.50 -18.33
C ARG A 283 -14.68 1.50 -17.25
N THR A 284 -13.86 1.93 -16.29
CA THR A 284 -13.17 1.04 -15.34
C THR A 284 -13.92 0.83 -14.01
N GLY A 285 -14.88 1.70 -13.68
CA GLY A 285 -15.73 1.64 -12.49
C GLY A 285 -15.17 2.29 -11.22
N ALA A 286 -13.86 2.57 -11.16
CA ALA A 286 -13.21 3.16 -9.99
C ALA A 286 -11.96 3.96 -10.36
N GLU A 287 -11.94 5.25 -10.00
CA GLU A 287 -10.81 6.16 -10.20
C GLU A 287 -9.81 6.03 -9.05
N PHE A 288 -8.52 6.00 -9.38
CA PHE A 288 -7.46 5.92 -8.38
C PHE A 288 -6.13 6.50 -8.87
N VAL A 289 -5.29 6.86 -7.89
CA VAL A 289 -3.89 7.23 -8.07
C VAL A 289 -3.05 6.31 -7.18
N GLU A 290 -2.18 5.50 -7.76
CA GLU A 290 -1.22 4.68 -7.02
C GLU A 290 0.13 5.40 -6.91
N LEU A 291 0.72 5.39 -5.72
CA LEU A 291 2.08 5.83 -5.48
C LEU A 291 2.97 4.62 -5.18
N ALA A 292 4.17 4.60 -5.75
CA ALA A 292 5.21 3.63 -5.43
C ALA A 292 6.47 4.31 -4.89
N ASN A 293 7.11 3.68 -3.90
CA ASN A 293 8.48 4.02 -3.54
C ASN A 293 9.45 3.37 -4.52
N LEU A 294 10.07 4.19 -5.37
CA LEU A 294 11.05 3.80 -6.38
C LEU A 294 12.48 3.73 -5.82
N SER A 295 12.69 4.18 -4.57
CA SER A 295 14.01 4.17 -3.93
C SER A 295 14.33 2.84 -3.24
N SER A 296 15.59 2.69 -2.84
CA SER A 296 16.08 1.55 -2.04
C SER A 296 15.98 1.76 -0.52
N ARG A 297 15.42 2.91 -0.07
CA ARG A 297 15.21 3.22 1.35
C ARG A 297 13.73 3.34 1.67
N ALA A 298 13.37 3.22 2.95
CA ALA A 298 12.00 3.49 3.36
C ALA A 298 11.71 4.99 3.28
N ILE A 299 10.48 5.38 2.93
CA ILE A 299 10.07 6.78 2.89
C ILE A 299 8.85 7.00 3.77
N ASN A 300 8.65 8.25 4.18
CA ASN A 300 7.47 8.66 4.92
C ASN A 300 6.81 9.86 4.23
N LEU A 301 5.55 9.67 3.83
CA LEU A 301 4.75 10.67 3.12
C LEU A 301 3.99 11.62 4.04
N ARG A 302 4.20 11.57 5.36
CA ARG A 302 3.65 12.56 6.29
C ARG A 302 3.88 13.98 5.74
N ASP A 303 2.86 14.84 5.83
CA ASP A 303 2.88 16.22 5.33
C ASP A 303 3.00 16.40 3.80
N ALA A 304 3.20 15.33 3.02
CA ALA A 304 3.14 15.43 1.55
C ALA A 304 1.71 15.74 1.09
N ARG A 305 1.58 16.43 -0.04
CA ARG A 305 0.29 16.79 -0.62
C ARG A 305 0.34 16.81 -2.14
N PHE A 306 -0.81 16.59 -2.76
CA PHE A 306 -0.97 16.87 -4.18
C PHE A 306 -1.19 18.38 -4.36
N SER A 307 -0.36 19.02 -5.18
CA SER A 307 -0.51 20.43 -5.56
C SER A 307 -1.23 20.61 -6.89
N ASP A 308 -1.22 19.59 -7.75
CA ASP A 308 -1.91 19.53 -9.03
C ASP A 308 -2.59 18.17 -9.22
N GLY A 309 -3.69 18.13 -9.98
CA GLY A 309 -4.49 16.93 -10.25
C GLY A 309 -5.59 16.72 -9.21
N ILE A 310 -5.32 15.86 -8.23
CA ILE A 310 -6.25 15.54 -7.16
C ILE A 310 -6.04 16.45 -5.93
N SER A 311 -7.05 16.55 -5.07
CA SER A 311 -6.92 17.23 -3.78
C SER A 311 -6.83 16.21 -2.65
N TYR A 312 -5.61 16.02 -2.14
CA TYR A 312 -5.29 15.15 -1.01
C TYR A 312 -4.01 15.60 -0.29
N SER A 313 -4.03 15.54 1.04
CA SER A 313 -2.86 15.75 1.89
C SER A 313 -2.71 14.58 2.85
N PHE A 314 -1.51 14.03 2.94
CA PHE A 314 -1.19 13.06 3.97
C PHE A 314 -1.19 13.76 5.34
N PRO A 315 -1.87 13.22 6.36
CA PRO A 315 -1.96 13.92 7.64
C PRO A 315 -0.60 14.07 8.31
N ASP A 316 -0.40 15.21 8.98
CA ASP A 316 0.86 15.57 9.65
C ASP A 316 1.04 14.86 11.00
N ASN A 317 -0.06 14.34 11.56
CA ASN A 317 -0.10 13.70 12.87
C ASN A 317 0.04 12.17 12.84
N ARG A 318 0.22 11.56 11.66
CA ARG A 318 0.45 10.11 11.52
C ARG A 318 1.45 9.82 10.41
N ASP A 319 2.28 8.81 10.60
CA ASP A 319 3.20 8.38 9.55
C ASP A 319 2.44 7.69 8.42
N THR A 320 2.89 7.87 7.18
CA THR A 320 2.48 7.06 6.04
C THR A 320 3.74 6.50 5.40
N LEU A 321 4.08 5.27 5.80
CA LEU A 321 5.37 4.65 5.48
C LEU A 321 5.25 3.77 4.24
N LEU A 322 6.25 3.85 3.36
CA LEU A 322 6.44 2.93 2.25
C LEU A 322 7.85 2.37 2.30
N ALA A 323 7.98 1.06 2.46
CA ALA A 323 9.26 0.39 2.29
C ALA A 323 9.68 0.39 0.80
N PRO A 324 10.94 0.04 0.47
CA PRO A 324 11.40 -0.05 -0.91
C PRO A 324 10.46 -0.88 -1.78
N GLY A 325 10.05 -0.35 -2.94
CA GLY A 325 9.14 -1.01 -3.87
C GLY A 325 7.68 -1.14 -3.40
N GLN A 326 7.34 -0.70 -2.18
CA GLN A 326 5.96 -0.73 -1.72
C GLN A 326 5.10 0.32 -2.41
N ARG A 327 3.80 -0.01 -2.49
CA ARG A 327 2.78 0.78 -3.17
C ARG A 327 1.65 1.11 -2.20
N LEU A 328 1.00 2.24 -2.43
CA LEU A 328 -0.27 2.58 -1.82
C LEU A 328 -1.19 3.25 -2.82
N VAL A 329 -2.50 3.19 -2.55
CA VAL A 329 -3.51 3.69 -3.47
C VAL A 329 -4.32 4.79 -2.79
N LEU A 330 -4.52 5.89 -3.49
CA LEU A 330 -5.51 6.90 -3.17
C LEU A 330 -6.71 6.73 -4.08
N VAL A 331 -7.91 6.78 -3.53
CA VAL A 331 -9.14 6.43 -4.26
C VAL A 331 -10.14 7.58 -4.23
N LYS A 332 -10.93 7.71 -5.30
CA LYS A 332 -12.03 8.67 -5.33
C LYS A 332 -13.22 8.23 -4.46
N ASP A 333 -13.52 6.94 -4.52
CA ASP A 333 -14.64 6.30 -3.83
C ASP A 333 -14.19 4.93 -3.33
N LEU A 334 -14.02 4.81 -2.01
CA LEU A 334 -13.52 3.59 -1.38
C LEU A 334 -14.46 2.39 -1.60
N PHE A 335 -15.77 2.61 -1.56
CA PHE A 335 -16.74 1.53 -1.69
C PHE A 335 -16.70 0.94 -3.10
N ARG A 336 -16.77 1.80 -4.13
CA ARG A 336 -16.67 1.36 -5.53
C ARG A 336 -15.32 0.71 -5.83
N PHE A 337 -14.25 1.28 -5.29
CA PHE A 337 -12.91 0.74 -5.46
C PHE A 337 -12.80 -0.67 -4.86
N GLN A 338 -13.23 -0.87 -3.62
CA GLN A 338 -13.17 -2.18 -2.96
C GLN A 338 -14.14 -3.20 -3.56
N GLN A 339 -15.26 -2.77 -4.13
CA GLN A 339 -16.13 -3.64 -4.90
C GLN A 339 -15.42 -4.18 -6.15
N ARG A 340 -14.53 -3.38 -6.76
CA ARG A 340 -13.80 -3.74 -7.98
C ARG A 340 -12.53 -4.55 -7.69
N TYR A 341 -11.70 -4.08 -6.77
CA TYR A 341 -10.35 -4.63 -6.54
C TYR A 341 -10.21 -5.41 -5.23
N GLY A 342 -11.25 -5.44 -4.40
CA GLY A 342 -11.21 -6.09 -3.09
C GLY A 342 -10.65 -5.20 -1.97
N ILE A 343 -10.63 -5.75 -0.75
CA ILE A 343 -10.19 -5.05 0.47
C ILE A 343 -8.70 -5.17 0.78
N ASP A 344 -8.00 -6.11 0.14
CA ASP A 344 -6.59 -6.37 0.42
C ASP A 344 -5.65 -5.33 -0.22
N VAL A 345 -6.17 -4.47 -1.10
CA VAL A 345 -5.39 -3.38 -1.73
C VAL A 345 -5.06 -2.29 -0.69
N PRO A 346 -3.80 -1.83 -0.60
CA PRO A 346 -3.35 -0.87 0.41
C PRO A 346 -3.86 0.56 0.12
N VAL A 347 -5.14 0.82 0.41
CA VAL A 347 -5.71 2.16 0.28
C VAL A 347 -5.26 3.06 1.43
N ALA A 348 -4.57 4.15 1.11
CA ALA A 348 -4.05 5.10 2.10
C ALA A 348 -5.01 6.27 2.40
N GLY A 349 -5.93 6.58 1.49
CA GLY A 349 -6.85 7.70 1.66
C GLY A 349 -7.84 7.88 0.53
N ILE A 350 -8.84 8.73 0.80
CA ILE A 350 -9.87 9.13 -0.16
C ILE A 350 -9.58 10.58 -0.56
N TYR A 351 -9.44 10.85 -1.85
CA TYR A 351 -9.19 12.20 -2.37
C TYR A 351 -10.47 12.87 -2.89
N SER A 352 -10.41 14.20 -3.02
CA SER A 352 -11.43 15.01 -3.68
C SER A 352 -10.92 15.56 -5.01
N GLY A 353 -11.82 16.14 -5.83
CA GLY A 353 -11.55 16.37 -7.27
C GLY A 353 -11.75 15.09 -8.09
N SER A 354 -11.45 15.14 -9.39
CA SER A 354 -11.48 14.00 -10.30
C SER A 354 -10.39 14.16 -11.34
N LEU A 355 -9.88 13.04 -11.86
CA LEU A 355 -8.88 13.07 -12.92
C LEU A 355 -9.48 13.54 -14.26
N ASP A 356 -8.75 14.34 -15.03
CA ASP A 356 -9.16 14.76 -16.38
C ASP A 356 -8.97 13.62 -17.38
N LYS A 357 -10.06 13.24 -18.04
CA LYS A 357 -10.08 12.19 -19.06
C LYS A 357 -9.33 12.57 -20.34
N SER A 358 -8.92 13.84 -20.48
CA SER A 358 -8.20 14.35 -21.63
C SER A 358 -6.68 14.43 -21.38
N GLY A 359 -6.25 14.32 -20.11
CA GLY A 359 -4.88 14.57 -19.68
C GLY A 359 -4.77 15.79 -18.78
N GLU A 360 -3.90 15.73 -17.78
CA GLU A 360 -3.58 16.85 -16.89
C GLU A 360 -2.21 16.64 -16.23
N ARG A 361 -1.80 17.64 -15.43
CA ARG A 361 -0.60 17.54 -14.60
C ARG A 361 -0.95 17.01 -13.21
N ILE A 362 -0.18 16.03 -12.75
CA ILE A 362 -0.21 15.51 -11.39
C ILE A 362 1.10 15.88 -10.71
N THR A 363 1.03 16.50 -9.55
CA THR A 363 2.24 16.89 -8.79
C THR A 363 2.06 16.53 -7.32
N LEU A 364 2.99 15.72 -6.80
CA LEU A 364 3.17 15.48 -5.37
C LEU A 364 4.28 16.42 -4.87
N ALA A 365 3.99 17.16 -3.81
CA ALA A 365 4.90 18.12 -3.21
C ALA A 365 4.98 17.95 -1.69
N THR A 366 6.05 18.48 -1.10
CA THR A 366 6.16 18.67 0.34
C THR A 366 5.19 19.76 0.83
N ARG A 367 5.03 19.88 2.14
CA ARG A 367 4.27 20.98 2.77
C ARG A 367 4.81 22.37 2.41
N SER A 368 6.14 22.50 2.26
CA SER A 368 6.79 23.76 1.83
C SER A 368 6.53 24.10 0.36
N GLY A 369 6.07 23.14 -0.44
CA GLY A 369 5.80 23.31 -1.87
C GLY A 369 6.91 22.81 -2.79
N ASP A 370 7.94 22.16 -2.25
CA ASP A 370 8.99 21.54 -3.04
C ASP A 370 8.42 20.30 -3.75
N THR A 371 8.67 20.16 -5.04
CA THR A 371 8.16 19.03 -5.83
C THR A 371 8.93 17.75 -5.45
N LEU A 372 8.19 16.71 -5.05
CA LEU A 372 8.73 15.37 -4.83
C LEU A 372 8.70 14.56 -6.13
N SER A 373 7.57 14.62 -6.84
CA SER A 373 7.43 14.09 -8.19
C SER A 373 6.28 14.77 -8.91
N GLY A 374 6.33 14.79 -10.24
CA GLY A 374 5.22 15.27 -11.03
C GLY A 374 5.40 14.93 -12.50
N PHE A 375 4.29 14.88 -13.22
CA PHE A 375 4.24 14.61 -14.65
C PHE A 375 2.92 15.09 -15.23
N SER A 376 2.91 15.32 -16.55
CA SER A 376 1.69 15.59 -17.30
C SER A 376 1.35 14.40 -18.18
N TYR A 377 0.21 13.74 -17.95
CA TYR A 377 -0.23 12.65 -18.80
C TYR A 377 -1.11 13.14 -19.94
N GLY A 378 -1.08 12.42 -21.06
CA GLY A 378 -1.98 12.61 -22.19
C GLY A 378 -2.81 11.35 -22.46
N THR A 379 -3.78 11.48 -23.35
CA THR A 379 -4.71 10.40 -23.74
C THR A 379 -4.70 10.11 -25.24
N SER A 380 -3.72 10.67 -25.94
CA SER A 380 -3.44 10.46 -27.36
C SER A 380 -1.96 10.15 -27.57
N GLN A 381 -1.64 9.49 -28.70
CA GLN A 381 -0.28 9.20 -29.09
C GLN A 381 0.59 10.47 -29.02
N PRO A 382 1.79 10.43 -28.41
CA PRO A 382 2.55 9.24 -28.02
C PRO A 382 2.17 8.56 -26.69
N TRP A 383 1.24 9.11 -25.90
CA TRP A 383 0.79 8.46 -24.67
C TRP A 383 0.00 7.17 -24.96
N PRO A 384 0.08 6.16 -24.07
CA PRO A 384 -0.81 5.01 -24.13
C PRO A 384 -2.28 5.43 -24.13
N THR A 385 -3.06 4.89 -25.05
CA THR A 385 -4.48 5.22 -25.22
C THR A 385 -5.37 4.09 -24.74
N ASN A 386 -6.52 4.44 -24.17
CA ASN A 386 -7.61 3.51 -23.93
C ASN A 386 -8.44 3.36 -25.21
N ASP A 387 -8.30 2.23 -25.91
CA ASP A 387 -9.20 1.91 -27.02
C ASP A 387 -10.66 1.79 -26.52
N LYS A 388 -11.63 1.92 -27.43
CA LYS A 388 -13.06 1.90 -27.06
C LYS A 388 -13.54 0.56 -26.50
N SER A 389 -12.81 -0.52 -26.77
CA SER A 389 -13.17 -1.89 -26.39
C SER A 389 -12.56 -2.34 -25.06
N ARG A 390 -11.59 -1.61 -24.50
CA ARG A 390 -10.81 -2.04 -23.34
C ARG A 390 -10.73 -1.00 -22.24
N THR A 391 -10.71 -1.50 -21.01
CA THR A 391 -10.47 -0.76 -19.77
C THR A 391 -9.02 -0.94 -19.34
N CYS A 392 -8.11 -0.01 -19.63
CA CYS A 392 -6.75 -0.04 -19.10
C CYS A 392 -6.51 1.12 -18.14
N THR A 393 -5.47 0.97 -17.32
CA THR A 393 -4.85 2.03 -16.54
C THR A 393 -3.53 2.41 -17.17
N LEU A 394 -3.00 3.57 -16.77
CA LEU A 394 -1.69 4.05 -17.20
C LEU A 394 -0.65 3.61 -16.16
N VAL A 395 0.32 2.80 -16.59
CA VAL A 395 1.33 2.18 -15.72
C VAL A 395 2.71 2.75 -16.02
N LEU A 396 3.43 3.17 -14.98
CA LEU A 396 4.83 3.60 -15.07
C LEU A 396 5.71 2.36 -15.18
N SER A 397 6.36 2.18 -16.33
CA SER A 397 7.19 1.01 -16.64
C SER A 397 8.69 1.31 -16.62
N HIS A 398 9.08 2.49 -17.08
CA HIS A 398 10.48 2.89 -17.30
C HIS A 398 10.74 4.26 -16.68
N PRO A 399 10.71 4.39 -15.33
CA PRO A 399 10.85 5.67 -14.62
C PRO A 399 12.16 6.42 -14.95
N GLU A 400 13.22 5.70 -15.33
CA GLU A 400 14.52 6.25 -15.71
C GLU A 400 14.48 7.10 -16.99
N LEU A 401 13.45 6.96 -17.82
CA LEU A 401 13.24 7.79 -19.01
C LEU A 401 12.69 9.19 -18.68
N GLY A 402 12.32 9.44 -17.42
CA GLY A 402 11.68 10.66 -16.93
C GLY A 402 10.15 10.58 -16.99
N LEU A 403 9.48 11.04 -15.94
CA LEU A 403 8.02 10.85 -15.77
C LEU A 403 7.16 11.60 -16.81
N ASP A 404 7.66 12.72 -17.35
CA ASP A 404 6.98 13.45 -18.45
C ASP A 404 7.19 12.80 -19.82
N ASN A 405 8.04 11.76 -19.93
CA ASN A 405 8.28 11.05 -21.18
C ASN A 405 7.17 10.01 -21.39
N PRO A 406 6.36 10.10 -22.46
CA PRO A 406 5.30 9.13 -22.74
C PRO A 406 5.82 7.69 -22.92
N ALA A 407 7.09 7.51 -23.29
CA ALA A 407 7.73 6.20 -23.40
C ALA A 407 8.03 5.55 -22.03
N ALA A 408 8.03 6.32 -20.93
CA ALA A 408 8.11 5.79 -19.57
C ALA A 408 6.84 5.01 -19.18
N TRP A 409 5.74 5.23 -19.89
CA TRP A 409 4.42 4.74 -19.55
C TRP A 409 3.89 3.75 -20.58
N ARG A 410 3.09 2.80 -20.10
CA ARG A 410 2.35 1.85 -20.93
C ARG A 410 0.92 1.71 -20.44
N ALA A 411 0.09 1.07 -21.25
CA ALA A 411 -1.19 0.58 -20.77
C ALA A 411 -0.97 -0.64 -19.85
N SER A 412 -1.86 -0.84 -18.88
CA SER A 412 -1.87 -2.06 -18.08
C SER A 412 -2.03 -3.30 -18.96
N ALA A 413 -1.25 -4.34 -18.67
CA ALA A 413 -1.29 -5.63 -19.33
C ALA A 413 -2.60 -6.36 -19.02
N ASP A 414 -3.16 -6.16 -17.83
CA ASP A 414 -4.47 -6.64 -17.40
C ASP A 414 -5.57 -5.60 -17.61
N ALA A 415 -6.81 -6.07 -17.76
CA ALA A 415 -7.96 -5.17 -17.79
C ALA A 415 -8.18 -4.55 -16.41
N ASN A 416 -8.36 -3.23 -16.37
CA ASN A 416 -8.55 -2.39 -15.18
C ASN A 416 -7.32 -2.24 -14.28
N GLY A 417 -6.16 -2.70 -14.74
CA GLY A 417 -4.93 -2.50 -13.99
C GLY A 417 -4.72 -3.46 -12.82
N SER A 418 -3.72 -3.15 -12.01
CA SER A 418 -3.25 -4.00 -10.91
C SER A 418 -2.94 -3.18 -9.64
N PRO A 419 -3.88 -2.34 -9.14
CA PRO A 419 -3.59 -1.45 -8.03
C PRO A 419 -3.20 -2.23 -6.76
N GLY A 420 -2.20 -1.72 -6.07
CA GLY A 420 -1.52 -2.36 -4.95
C GLY A 420 -0.44 -3.37 -5.35
N GLY A 421 -0.21 -3.59 -6.65
CA GLY A 421 0.67 -4.62 -7.17
C GLY A 421 1.40 -4.19 -8.45
N SER A 422 1.83 -5.18 -9.22
CA SER A 422 2.41 -4.95 -10.55
C SER A 422 1.98 -6.09 -11.47
N ASP A 423 1.66 -5.74 -12.70
CA ASP A 423 1.34 -6.65 -13.79
C ASP A 423 2.58 -7.02 -14.63
N SER A 424 3.77 -6.58 -14.19
CA SER A 424 5.05 -6.90 -14.83
C SER A 424 5.56 -8.30 -14.51
N THR A 425 6.36 -8.82 -15.41
CA THR A 425 7.11 -10.06 -15.27
C THR A 425 8.60 -9.75 -15.36
N SER A 426 9.43 -10.71 -14.97
CA SER A 426 10.88 -10.62 -15.18
C SER A 426 11.33 -11.73 -16.11
N PHE A 427 12.27 -11.41 -17.00
CA PHE A 427 12.90 -12.40 -17.84
C PHE A 427 13.64 -13.45 -16.98
N THR A 428 13.52 -14.71 -17.38
CA THR A 428 14.26 -15.82 -16.78
C THR A 428 14.86 -16.68 -17.90
N GLY A 429 16.07 -17.20 -17.69
CA GLY A 429 16.76 -18.03 -18.69
C GLY A 429 17.99 -17.35 -19.28
N VAL A 430 18.47 -17.92 -20.40
CA VAL A 430 19.66 -17.44 -21.11
C VAL A 430 19.21 -16.52 -22.24
N ALA A 431 19.63 -15.25 -22.22
CA ALA A 431 19.15 -14.23 -23.16
C ALA A 431 19.38 -14.56 -24.65
N SER A 432 20.44 -15.32 -24.95
CA SER A 432 20.83 -15.72 -26.31
C SER A 432 20.41 -17.14 -26.68
N ALA A 433 19.60 -17.81 -25.85
CA ALA A 433 19.05 -19.11 -26.22
C ALA A 433 18.08 -18.96 -27.40
N ASP A 434 17.97 -20.00 -28.21
CA ASP A 434 17.03 -20.16 -29.32
C ASP A 434 16.70 -21.66 -29.33
N LEU A 435 15.75 -22.05 -28.46
CA LEU A 435 15.48 -23.46 -28.16
C LEU A 435 14.62 -24.13 -29.25
N ASP A 436 13.87 -23.35 -30.02
CA ASP A 436 13.07 -23.85 -31.15
C ASP A 436 13.73 -23.63 -32.52
N ALA A 437 14.90 -22.99 -32.55
CA ALA A 437 15.73 -22.78 -33.73
C ALA A 437 15.04 -21.95 -34.83
N ASP A 438 14.17 -21.02 -34.44
CA ASP A 438 13.48 -20.11 -35.36
C ASP A 438 14.31 -18.86 -35.71
N GLY A 439 15.45 -18.68 -35.06
CA GLY A 439 16.41 -17.61 -35.30
C GLY A 439 16.19 -16.35 -34.45
N LEU A 440 15.19 -16.34 -33.56
CA LEU A 440 15.01 -15.28 -32.55
C LEU A 440 15.60 -15.71 -31.20
N PRO A 441 16.40 -14.85 -30.54
CA PRO A 441 16.88 -15.16 -29.20
C PRO A 441 15.78 -14.96 -28.15
N ALA A 442 15.81 -15.77 -27.09
CA ALA A 442 14.83 -15.80 -26.00
C ALA A 442 14.53 -14.43 -25.37
N LEU A 443 15.52 -13.54 -25.27
CA LEU A 443 15.30 -12.18 -24.74
C LEU A 443 14.46 -11.31 -25.70
N LEU A 444 14.69 -11.45 -27.01
CA LEU A 444 13.88 -10.75 -28.01
C LEU A 444 12.46 -11.29 -28.01
N GLU A 445 12.31 -12.61 -27.93
CA GLU A 445 11.00 -13.24 -27.84
C GLU A 445 10.21 -12.84 -26.60
N TYR A 446 10.86 -12.81 -25.44
CA TYR A 446 10.26 -12.29 -24.21
C TYR A 446 9.75 -10.85 -24.37
N ALA A 447 10.53 -9.99 -25.04
CA ALA A 447 10.14 -8.60 -25.31
C ALA A 447 8.99 -8.50 -26.33
N LEU A 448 8.93 -9.41 -27.29
CA LEU A 448 7.85 -9.51 -28.28
C LEU A 448 6.58 -10.18 -27.69
N GLY A 449 6.73 -10.97 -26.64
CA GLY A 449 5.66 -11.81 -26.08
C GLY A 449 5.44 -13.10 -26.88
N THR A 450 6.46 -13.55 -27.62
CA THR A 450 6.50 -14.84 -28.33
C THR A 450 7.14 -15.90 -27.43
N SER A 451 7.33 -17.11 -27.94
CA SER A 451 7.72 -18.28 -27.15
C SER A 451 8.95 -18.96 -27.73
N ASP A 452 10.03 -18.98 -26.94
CA ASP A 452 11.29 -19.72 -27.15
C ASP A 452 11.13 -21.23 -27.01
N THR A 453 9.98 -21.77 -27.41
CA THR A 453 9.70 -23.21 -27.49
C THR A 453 8.67 -23.51 -28.59
N ASP A 454 8.21 -22.48 -29.31
CA ASP A 454 7.21 -22.57 -30.37
C ASP A 454 7.72 -21.79 -31.59
N PRO A 455 8.31 -22.49 -32.58
CA PRO A 455 8.95 -21.84 -33.73
C PRO A 455 7.95 -21.15 -34.67
N SER A 456 6.65 -21.26 -34.40
CA SER A 456 5.60 -20.55 -35.14
C SER A 456 5.26 -19.19 -34.55
N SER A 457 5.74 -18.90 -33.33
CA SER A 457 5.35 -17.72 -32.57
C SER A 457 6.24 -16.50 -32.84
N GLY A 458 7.52 -16.69 -33.17
CA GLY A 458 8.53 -15.64 -33.32
C GLY A 458 8.55 -14.91 -34.68
N PRO A 459 9.26 -15.42 -35.71
CA PRO A 459 9.56 -14.70 -36.95
C PRO A 459 8.33 -14.15 -37.70
N GLY A 460 7.22 -14.87 -37.67
CA GLY A 460 5.96 -14.43 -38.30
C GLY A 460 5.31 -13.21 -37.64
N ALA A 461 5.70 -12.88 -36.40
CA ALA A 461 5.14 -11.78 -35.65
C ALA A 461 5.73 -10.42 -36.03
N VAL A 462 6.91 -10.38 -36.64
CA VAL A 462 7.61 -9.15 -37.07
C VAL A 462 7.49 -8.99 -38.57
N THR A 463 6.79 -7.94 -39.02
CA THR A 463 6.53 -7.70 -40.44
C THR A 463 7.06 -6.33 -40.87
N ALA A 464 7.88 -6.28 -41.91
CA ALA A 464 8.32 -5.03 -42.54
C ALA A 464 7.49 -4.70 -43.79
N ASN A 465 7.22 -3.42 -44.03
CA ASN A 465 6.42 -2.96 -45.17
C ASN A 465 6.82 -1.55 -45.63
N LEU A 466 6.69 -1.26 -46.92
CA LEU A 466 6.74 0.10 -47.47
C LEU A 466 5.31 0.59 -47.69
N ASP A 467 4.85 1.55 -46.90
CA ASP A 467 3.49 2.04 -47.00
C ASP A 467 3.26 2.91 -48.26
N ALA A 468 2.01 3.19 -48.59
CA ALA A 468 1.63 3.99 -49.76
C ALA A 468 2.12 5.46 -49.70
N LEU A 469 2.60 5.91 -48.53
CA LEU A 469 3.16 7.23 -48.31
C LEU A 469 4.70 7.24 -48.45
N GLY A 470 5.31 6.07 -48.72
CA GLY A 470 6.75 5.91 -48.87
C GLY A 470 7.51 5.79 -47.55
N ASN A 471 6.84 5.45 -46.46
CA ASN A 471 7.51 5.10 -45.20
C ASN A 471 7.88 3.63 -45.18
N PHE A 472 9.14 3.33 -44.89
CA PHE A 472 9.56 1.98 -44.56
C PHE A 472 9.24 1.74 -43.09
N THR A 473 8.47 0.69 -42.81
CA THR A 473 7.90 0.39 -41.49
C THR A 473 8.21 -1.03 -41.05
N ILE A 474 8.26 -1.22 -39.74
CA ILE A 474 8.34 -2.51 -39.05
C ILE A 474 7.20 -2.58 -38.03
N THR A 475 6.43 -3.66 -38.08
CA THR A 475 5.31 -3.92 -37.16
C THR A 475 5.59 -5.19 -36.36
N PHE A 476 5.40 -5.12 -35.04
CA PHE A 476 5.71 -6.23 -34.14
C PHE A 476 4.82 -6.20 -32.88
N PRO A 477 4.59 -7.34 -32.21
CA PRO A 477 3.99 -7.35 -30.89
C PRO A 477 5.01 -6.88 -29.84
N ARG A 478 4.52 -6.23 -28.79
CA ARG A 478 5.25 -5.81 -27.60
C ARG A 478 4.57 -6.45 -26.40
N ASN A 479 5.36 -7.15 -25.60
CA ASN A 479 4.92 -7.66 -24.31
C ASN A 479 4.82 -6.50 -23.30
N LEU A 480 3.60 -6.14 -22.91
CA LEU A 480 3.34 -5.10 -21.92
C LEU A 480 3.72 -5.53 -20.50
N ARG A 481 4.04 -6.79 -20.25
CA ARG A 481 4.53 -7.23 -18.93
C ARG A 481 6.04 -7.14 -18.80
N ALA A 482 6.75 -6.97 -19.91
CA ALA A 482 8.21 -7.02 -19.96
C ALA A 482 8.84 -5.67 -19.60
N ASP A 483 8.59 -5.17 -18.38
CA ASP A 483 9.13 -3.88 -17.92
C ASP A 483 10.63 -3.94 -17.61
N ASP A 484 11.19 -5.14 -17.43
CA ASP A 484 12.63 -5.32 -17.22
C ASP A 484 13.44 -5.29 -18.52
N VAL A 485 12.82 -4.97 -19.67
CA VAL A 485 13.48 -4.79 -20.96
C VAL A 485 12.93 -3.60 -21.73
N THR A 486 13.82 -2.89 -22.42
CA THR A 486 13.43 -1.86 -23.37
C THR A 486 13.55 -2.38 -24.79
N LEU A 487 12.40 -2.51 -25.49
CA LEU A 487 12.34 -2.81 -26.92
C LEU A 487 12.21 -1.52 -27.72
N VAL A 488 13.16 -1.26 -28.63
CA VAL A 488 13.23 -0.03 -29.45
C VAL A 488 13.39 -0.41 -30.92
N ALA A 489 12.65 0.26 -31.80
CA ALA A 489 12.90 0.22 -33.24
C ALA A 489 13.88 1.33 -33.62
N GLU A 490 14.92 0.98 -34.38
CA GLU A 490 15.97 1.91 -34.82
C GLU A 490 16.09 1.88 -36.34
N THR A 491 16.51 3.01 -36.91
CA THR A 491 16.76 3.18 -38.34
C THR A 491 18.20 3.56 -38.62
N SER A 492 18.69 3.22 -39.81
CA SER A 492 20.01 3.58 -40.29
C SER A 492 20.02 3.75 -41.82
N GLY A 493 20.89 4.61 -42.33
CA GLY A 493 21.18 4.71 -43.78
C GLY A 493 22.44 3.97 -44.21
N ASP A 494 23.30 3.58 -43.26
CA ASP A 494 24.66 3.06 -43.53
C ASP A 494 25.01 1.78 -42.74
N LEU A 495 24.10 1.27 -41.91
CA LEU A 495 24.27 0.16 -40.96
C LEU A 495 25.27 0.43 -39.82
N LEU A 496 25.90 1.60 -39.78
CA LEU A 496 26.91 1.98 -38.78
C LEU A 496 26.29 2.88 -37.71
N MET A 497 25.62 3.95 -38.12
CA MET A 497 24.95 4.90 -37.24
C MET A 497 23.46 4.57 -37.16
N TRP A 498 22.96 4.39 -35.93
CA TRP A 498 21.58 4.03 -35.66
C TRP A 498 20.91 5.14 -34.86
N SER A 499 19.69 5.50 -35.25
CA SER A 499 18.84 6.47 -34.55
C SER A 499 17.47 5.85 -34.25
N PRO A 500 16.73 6.35 -33.24
CA PRO A 500 15.38 5.87 -32.98
C PRO A 500 14.46 6.06 -34.19
N ALA A 501 13.72 5.02 -34.56
CA ALA A 501 12.65 5.12 -35.54
C ALA A 501 11.44 5.88 -34.96
N ARG A 502 10.50 6.30 -35.81
CA ARG A 502 9.27 6.97 -35.36
C ARG A 502 8.15 5.96 -35.13
N LEU A 503 7.48 6.04 -33.99
CA LEU A 503 6.23 5.31 -33.75
C LEU A 503 5.10 5.91 -34.61
N PHE A 504 4.52 5.11 -35.50
CA PHE A 504 3.37 5.49 -36.32
C PHE A 504 2.06 5.07 -35.68
N VAL A 505 1.95 3.81 -35.25
CA VAL A 505 0.71 3.24 -34.71
C VAL A 505 1.03 2.40 -33.49
N ARG A 506 0.19 2.49 -32.46
CA ARG A 506 0.16 1.56 -31.34
C ARG A 506 -1.29 1.13 -31.11
N GLU A 507 -1.51 -0.17 -31.10
CA GLU A 507 -2.80 -0.80 -30.85
C GLU A 507 -2.65 -1.82 -29.72
N ASN A 508 -3.42 -1.69 -28.64
CA ASN A 508 -3.39 -2.70 -27.58
C ASN A 508 -4.24 -3.90 -28.01
N SER A 509 -3.61 -5.01 -28.38
CA SER A 509 -4.32 -6.17 -28.94
C SER A 509 -5.10 -6.99 -27.90
N GLY A 510 -4.89 -6.75 -26.60
CA GLY A 510 -5.45 -7.60 -25.55
C GLY A 510 -4.39 -8.49 -24.89
N ALA A 511 -4.73 -9.13 -23.78
CA ALA A 511 -3.94 -10.20 -23.14
C ALA A 511 -2.46 -9.85 -22.83
N GLY A 512 -2.17 -8.59 -22.47
CA GLY A 512 -0.81 -8.15 -22.18
C GLY A 512 0.07 -7.89 -23.40
N ILE A 513 -0.47 -7.91 -24.62
CA ILE A 513 0.27 -7.56 -25.85
C ILE A 513 -0.25 -6.25 -26.43
N ALA A 514 0.66 -5.43 -26.93
CA ALA A 514 0.39 -4.33 -27.84
C ALA A 514 1.04 -4.59 -29.20
N ARG A 515 0.41 -4.17 -30.29
CA ARG A 515 1.00 -4.15 -31.62
C ARG A 515 1.50 -2.75 -31.93
N GLU A 516 2.76 -2.63 -32.32
CA GLU A 516 3.36 -1.35 -32.66
C GLU A 516 3.87 -1.36 -34.09
N THR A 517 3.66 -0.26 -34.81
CA THR A 517 4.24 0.02 -36.12
C THR A 517 5.17 1.20 -35.99
N TRP A 518 6.45 0.98 -36.27
CA TRP A 518 7.50 1.99 -36.28
C TRP A 518 8.06 2.15 -37.69
N GLY A 519 8.67 3.27 -38.00
CA GLY A 519 9.29 3.44 -39.31
C GLY A 519 10.00 4.77 -39.52
N VAL A 520 10.34 5.01 -40.78
CA VAL A 520 11.04 6.20 -41.26
C VAL A 520 10.61 6.50 -42.70
N GLN A 521 10.67 7.76 -43.11
CA GLN A 521 10.43 8.12 -44.51
C GLN A 521 11.61 7.62 -45.36
N ALA A 522 11.32 6.83 -46.39
CA ALA A 522 12.34 6.20 -47.23
C ALA A 522 12.47 6.82 -48.63
N VAL A 523 11.59 7.77 -48.98
CA VAL A 523 11.57 8.42 -50.29
C VAL A 523 12.83 9.26 -50.50
N GLY A 524 13.59 8.95 -51.57
CA GLY A 524 14.78 9.70 -51.96
C GLY A 524 16.08 9.22 -51.30
N GLU A 525 15.99 8.28 -50.37
CA GLU A 525 17.16 7.67 -49.74
C GLU A 525 17.68 6.48 -50.57
N PRO A 526 19.01 6.34 -50.76
CA PRO A 526 19.58 5.24 -51.54
C PRO A 526 19.43 3.88 -50.85
N ALA A 527 19.41 3.87 -49.51
CA ALA A 527 19.16 2.71 -48.68
C ALA A 527 18.65 3.14 -47.30
N VAL A 528 17.73 2.36 -46.75
CA VAL A 528 17.21 2.54 -45.39
C VAL A 528 17.07 1.17 -44.73
N PHE A 529 17.54 1.07 -43.49
CA PHE A 529 17.54 -0.15 -42.69
C PHE A 529 16.75 0.07 -41.41
N LEU A 530 15.98 -0.94 -40.98
CA LEU A 530 15.30 -0.97 -39.69
C LEU A 530 15.77 -2.18 -38.90
N ARG A 531 15.91 -2.01 -37.58
CA ARG A 531 16.14 -3.12 -36.64
C ARG A 531 15.33 -2.96 -35.37
N LEU A 532 15.11 -4.08 -34.68
CA LEU A 532 14.67 -4.10 -33.30
C LEU A 532 15.88 -4.30 -32.39
N ARG A 533 15.97 -3.48 -31.35
CA ARG A 533 16.97 -3.59 -30.30
C ARG A 533 16.25 -3.83 -28.98
N VAL A 534 16.63 -4.90 -28.28
CA VAL A 534 16.18 -5.17 -26.92
C VAL A 534 17.34 -4.96 -25.97
N VAL A 535 17.09 -4.21 -24.91
CA VAL A 535 18.06 -3.92 -23.86
C VAL A 535 17.49 -4.39 -22.55
N ARG A 536 18.29 -5.13 -21.79
CA ARG A 536 18.03 -5.41 -20.38
C ARG A 536 19.08 -4.66 -19.57
N PRO A 537 18.68 -3.65 -18.77
CA PRO A 537 19.62 -2.83 -18.01
C PRO A 537 20.40 -3.60 -16.93
#